data_AF-A0A8T4U1Q1-F1
#
_entry.id   AF-A0A8T4U1Q1-F1
#
_cell.length_a   1.000
_cell.length_b   1.000
_cell.length_c   1.000
_cell.angle_alpha   90.00
_cell.angle_beta   90.00
_cell.angle_gamma   90.00
#
_symmetry.space_group_name_H-M   'P 1'
#
loop_
_entity.id
_entity.type
_entity.pdbx_description
1 polymer ?
#
loop_
_entity_poly.entity_id
_entity_poly.type
_entity_poly.pdbx_seq_one_letter_code
_entity_poly.pdbx_strand_id
1 'polypeptide(L)'
;MKKFYIGVIIVLLIVGISAAVFFLTQKPKELPLDQHPSGMIRNCLNVKQEAQNICFDNAFMDYAINGIHPEYCDKVKDKELREECKDTMLLQKALDGDNIALCKTAFNITVCETLFYFEKGTRTRDPDVCNNIQVEEHKILCIDQASVYNAIFSDQEFKCENFKDEETKLTCLTNEVFTSAREQNNATVCEQIKELTYREMCKQGYYTDKAVRSNDLSYCNNLETPQVCIDGYYFGKAQLENNLNLCENIADNLTKNNCYGRIV
;
A
#
# COMPACT_ATOMS: atom_id res chain seq x y z
N MET A 1 9.62 -4.59 -26.76
CA MET A 1 9.74 -3.52 -25.75
C MET A 1 8.50 -3.31 -24.86
N LYS A 2 7.34 -3.94 -25.14
CA LYS A 2 6.12 -3.82 -24.29
C LYS A 2 6.15 -4.55 -22.93
N LYS A 3 7.05 -5.53 -22.73
CA LYS A 3 7.13 -6.29 -21.47
C LYS A 3 7.78 -5.54 -20.29
N PHE A 4 8.47 -4.43 -20.54
CA PHE A 4 9.20 -3.71 -19.48
C PHE A 4 8.35 -2.66 -18.76
N TYR A 5 7.25 -2.19 -19.34
CA TYR A 5 6.51 -1.03 -18.81
C TYR A 5 5.35 -1.42 -17.89
N ILE A 6 4.71 -2.57 -18.09
CA ILE A 6 3.71 -3.12 -17.15
C ILE A 6 4.30 -3.31 -15.75
N GLY A 7 5.60 -3.63 -15.66
CA GLY A 7 6.32 -3.72 -14.38
C GLY A 7 6.37 -2.41 -13.58
N VAL A 8 6.36 -1.23 -14.23
CA VAL A 8 6.54 0.06 -13.53
C VAL A 8 5.23 0.60 -12.93
N ILE A 9 4.09 0.30 -13.55
CA ILE A 9 2.76 0.74 -13.06
C ILE A 9 2.28 -0.12 -11.89
N ILE A 10 2.54 -1.42 -11.96
CA ILE A 10 2.29 -2.30 -10.83
C ILE A 10 3.24 -1.95 -9.68
N VAL A 11 4.49 -1.52 -9.94
CA VAL A 11 5.39 -1.02 -8.89
C VAL A 11 4.82 0.16 -8.11
N LEU A 12 3.93 1.02 -8.64
CA LEU A 12 3.39 2.15 -7.86
C LEU A 12 2.19 1.78 -6.97
N LEU A 13 1.33 0.84 -7.39
CA LEU A 13 0.35 0.20 -6.50
C LEU A 13 1.04 -0.72 -5.49
N ILE A 14 2.13 -1.37 -5.93
CA ILE A 14 3.02 -2.14 -5.08
C ILE A 14 3.81 -1.22 -4.15
N VAL A 15 4.25 0.01 -4.42
CA VAL A 15 5.04 0.80 -3.44
C VAL A 15 4.23 1.14 -2.17
N GLY A 16 2.89 1.18 -2.27
CA GLY A 16 2.01 1.19 -1.08
C GLY A 16 1.92 -0.14 -0.32
N ILE A 17 2.13 -1.28 -1.01
CA ILE A 17 1.90 -2.66 -0.50
C ILE A 17 3.21 -3.47 -0.33
N SER A 18 4.30 -3.10 -0.98
CA SER A 18 5.65 -3.71 -0.93
C SER A 18 6.51 -3.12 0.14
N ALA A 19 6.14 -1.99 0.74
CA ALA A 19 6.63 -1.73 2.09
C ALA A 19 6.24 -2.92 2.97
N ALA A 20 4.97 -3.35 2.98
CA ALA A 20 4.54 -4.51 3.76
C ALA A 20 5.15 -5.85 3.27
N VAL A 21 5.22 -6.11 1.96
CA VAL A 21 5.73 -7.41 1.43
C VAL A 21 7.27 -7.53 1.44
N PHE A 22 8.03 -6.43 1.32
CA PHE A 22 9.49 -6.45 1.44
C PHE A 22 9.95 -6.71 2.88
N PHE A 23 9.16 -6.28 3.88
CA PHE A 23 9.36 -6.65 5.29
C PHE A 23 9.08 -8.14 5.57
N LEU A 24 8.22 -8.81 4.78
CA LEU A 24 7.76 -10.17 5.06
C LEU A 24 8.51 -11.29 4.30
N THR A 25 9.29 -10.97 3.27
CA THR A 25 10.03 -11.96 2.46
C THR A 25 11.52 -12.06 2.78
N GLN A 26 12.07 -11.10 3.53
CA GLN A 26 13.35 -11.34 4.20
C GLN A 26 13.09 -12.19 5.43
N LYS A 27 13.79 -13.33 5.59
CA LYS A 27 14.04 -13.87 6.92
C LYS A 27 14.47 -12.67 7.77
N PRO A 28 13.87 -12.41 8.95
CA PRO A 28 14.24 -11.25 9.74
C PRO A 28 15.75 -11.29 9.89
N LYS A 29 16.44 -10.37 9.21
CA LYS A 29 17.82 -10.08 9.56
C LYS A 29 17.70 -9.66 11.01
N GLU A 30 18.38 -10.37 11.90
CA GLU A 30 18.51 -9.94 13.28
C GLU A 30 18.78 -8.44 13.23
N LEU A 31 17.84 -7.64 13.77
CA LEU A 31 18.00 -6.20 13.76
C LEU A 31 19.37 -5.93 14.37
N PRO A 32 20.22 -5.10 13.74
CA PRO A 32 21.50 -4.77 14.32
C PRO A 32 21.24 -4.24 15.74
N LEU A 33 22.08 -4.69 16.69
CA LEU A 33 21.86 -4.61 18.15
C LEU A 33 21.60 -3.17 18.67
N ASP A 34 21.86 -2.16 17.84
CA ASP A 34 21.68 -0.74 18.04
C ASP A 34 20.28 -0.21 17.67
N GLN A 35 19.44 -0.96 16.94
CA GLN A 35 18.01 -0.68 16.75
C GLN A 35 17.14 -1.20 17.92
N HIS A 36 17.71 -1.20 19.12
CA HIS A 36 17.00 -1.51 20.35
C HIS A 36 15.73 -0.64 20.49
N PRO A 37 14.70 -1.12 21.22
CA PRO A 37 13.47 -0.39 21.53
C PRO A 37 13.64 1.04 21.99
N SER A 38 14.82 1.32 22.54
CA SER A 38 15.23 2.61 23.05
C SER A 38 15.14 3.76 22.06
N GLY A 39 15.26 3.56 20.73
CA GLY A 39 15.25 4.67 19.77
C GLY A 39 13.87 5.30 19.60
N MET A 40 12.92 4.49 19.14
CA MET A 40 11.53 4.94 18.90
C MET A 40 10.82 5.33 20.21
N ILE A 41 11.01 4.53 21.26
CA ILE A 41 10.45 4.82 22.60
C ILE A 41 11.00 6.13 23.16
N ARG A 42 12.29 6.45 22.94
CA ARG A 42 12.88 7.72 23.37
C ARG A 42 12.30 8.90 22.60
N ASN A 43 12.01 8.73 21.31
CA ASN A 43 11.35 9.77 20.52
C ASN A 43 9.94 10.10 21.06
N CYS A 44 9.22 9.12 21.59
CA CYS A 44 7.92 9.36 22.23
C CYS A 44 7.97 10.27 23.46
N LEU A 45 9.11 10.34 24.17
CA LEU A 45 9.27 11.26 25.31
C LEU A 45 9.26 12.74 24.88
N ASN A 46 9.59 13.04 23.62
CA ASN A 46 9.63 14.39 23.09
C ASN A 46 8.28 14.83 22.48
N VAL A 47 7.29 13.93 22.41
CA VAL A 47 5.94 14.22 21.92
C VAL A 47 5.12 14.89 23.03
N LYS A 48 4.15 15.75 22.65
CA LYS A 48 3.19 16.36 23.59
C LYS A 48 2.50 15.29 24.44
N GLN A 49 2.30 15.57 25.73
CA GLN A 49 1.80 14.61 26.73
C GLN A 49 0.52 13.88 26.30
N GLU A 50 -0.41 14.59 25.65
CA GLU A 50 -1.69 14.07 25.16
C GLU A 50 -1.52 12.95 24.12
N ALA A 51 -0.44 13.00 23.32
CA ALA A 51 -0.14 12.04 22.27
C ALA A 51 0.93 11.00 22.67
N GLN A 52 1.52 11.10 23.88
CA GLN A 52 2.56 10.19 24.33
C GLN A 52 2.07 8.74 24.42
N ASN A 53 0.86 8.51 24.95
CA ASN A 53 0.31 7.16 25.08
C ASN A 53 0.14 6.49 23.70
N ILE A 54 -0.40 7.21 22.72
CA ILE A 54 -0.55 6.72 21.34
C ILE A 54 0.83 6.41 20.73
N CYS A 55 1.81 7.29 20.93
CA CYS A 55 3.17 7.05 20.45
C CYS A 55 3.78 5.77 21.06
N PHE A 56 3.65 5.59 22.38
CA PHE A 56 4.17 4.40 23.05
C PHE A 56 3.45 3.13 22.61
N ASP A 57 2.13 3.15 22.49
CA ASP A 57 1.32 2.01 22.05
C ASP A 57 1.75 1.56 20.65
N ASN A 58 1.88 2.50 19.70
CA ASN A 58 2.36 2.20 18.34
C ASN A 58 3.80 1.67 18.34
N ALA A 59 4.69 2.27 19.13
CA ALA A 59 6.08 1.79 19.22
C ALA A 59 6.13 0.37 19.76
N PHE A 60 5.38 0.05 20.82
CA PHE A 60 5.33 -1.30 21.38
C PHE A 60 4.71 -2.32 20.44
N MET A 61 3.66 -1.95 19.69
CA MET A 61 3.10 -2.81 18.65
C MET A 61 4.13 -3.12 17.55
N ASP A 62 4.84 -2.10 17.06
CA ASP A 62 5.86 -2.27 16.03
C ASP A 62 6.97 -3.22 16.50
N TYR A 63 7.46 -3.06 17.73
CA TYR A 63 8.46 -3.96 18.31
C TYR A 63 7.95 -5.38 18.51
N ALA A 64 6.70 -5.54 18.93
CA ALA A 64 6.11 -6.86 19.08
C ALA A 64 6.05 -7.57 17.72
N ILE A 65 5.49 -6.91 16.70
CA ILE A 65 5.21 -7.49 15.38
C ILE A 65 6.50 -7.72 14.59
N ASN A 66 7.36 -6.71 14.46
CA ASN A 66 8.56 -6.79 13.63
C ASN A 66 9.72 -7.50 14.33
N GLY A 67 9.80 -7.41 15.65
CA GLY A 67 10.83 -8.09 16.46
C GLY A 67 10.41 -9.50 16.94
N ILE A 68 9.16 -9.89 16.70
CA ILE A 68 8.57 -11.15 17.21
C ILE A 68 8.71 -11.25 18.74
N HIS A 69 8.47 -10.13 19.44
CA HIS A 69 8.56 -10.03 20.89
C HIS A 69 7.16 -9.88 21.52
N PRO A 70 6.39 -10.98 21.68
CA PRO A 70 4.98 -10.91 22.10
C PRO A 70 4.77 -10.23 23.46
N GLU A 71 5.78 -10.23 24.33
CA GLU A 71 5.75 -9.55 25.63
C GLU A 71 5.59 -8.03 25.52
N TYR A 72 5.83 -7.43 24.36
CA TYR A 72 5.62 -5.99 24.15
C TYR A 72 4.15 -5.64 23.89
N CYS A 73 3.32 -6.58 23.40
CA CYS A 73 1.88 -6.34 23.31
C CYS A 73 1.27 -6.06 24.69
N ASP A 74 1.77 -6.70 25.75
CA ASP A 74 1.27 -6.45 27.11
C ASP A 74 1.59 -5.05 27.66
N LYS A 75 2.53 -4.33 27.01
CA LYS A 75 2.89 -2.94 27.36
C LYS A 75 1.99 -1.91 26.68
N VAL A 76 1.21 -2.30 25.69
CA VAL A 76 0.21 -1.45 25.03
C VAL A 76 -0.91 -1.14 26.04
N LYS A 77 -1.14 0.15 26.28
CA LYS A 77 -2.09 0.63 27.27
C LYS A 77 -3.52 0.49 26.80
N ASP A 78 -3.78 0.92 25.56
CA ASP A 78 -5.08 0.74 24.95
C ASP A 78 -5.45 -0.76 24.90
N LYS A 79 -6.68 -1.07 25.29
CA LYS A 79 -7.11 -2.46 25.40
C LYS A 79 -7.32 -3.08 24.02
N GLU A 80 -7.93 -2.36 23.09
CA GLU A 80 -8.26 -2.86 21.77
C GLU A 80 -6.99 -3.07 20.94
N LEU A 81 -6.09 -2.08 20.92
CA LEU A 81 -4.78 -2.18 20.24
C LEU A 81 -3.90 -3.31 20.80
N ARG A 82 -3.98 -3.57 22.11
CA ARG A 82 -3.25 -4.68 22.73
C ARG A 82 -3.74 -6.04 22.26
N GLU A 83 -5.04 -6.23 22.12
CA GLU A 83 -5.60 -7.48 21.59
C GLU A 83 -5.30 -7.61 20.10
N GLU A 84 -5.38 -6.52 19.32
CA GLU A 84 -4.98 -6.48 17.92
C GLU A 84 -3.50 -6.86 17.72
N CYS A 85 -2.62 -6.36 18.59
CA CYS A 85 -1.19 -6.72 18.61
C CYS A 85 -1.01 -8.23 18.80
N LYS A 86 -1.74 -8.83 19.75
CA LYS A 86 -1.68 -10.28 20.03
C LYS A 86 -2.21 -11.10 18.87
N ASP A 87 -3.33 -10.69 18.28
CA ASP A 87 -3.92 -11.37 17.11
C ASP A 87 -3.00 -11.29 15.89
N THR A 88 -2.37 -10.14 15.64
CA THR A 88 -1.38 -9.97 14.56
C THR A 88 -0.17 -10.88 14.76
N MET A 89 0.34 -10.97 15.99
CA MET A 89 1.43 -11.88 16.35
C MET A 89 1.07 -13.36 16.15
N LEU A 90 -0.17 -13.72 16.50
CA LEU A 90 -0.68 -15.07 16.33
C LEU A 90 -0.86 -15.42 14.85
N LEU A 91 -1.38 -14.48 14.05
CA LEU A 91 -1.49 -14.60 12.59
C LEU A 91 -0.12 -14.83 11.95
N GLN A 92 0.90 -14.06 12.32
CA GLN A 92 2.25 -14.23 11.79
C GLN A 92 2.81 -15.62 12.10
N LYS A 93 2.65 -16.10 13.34
CA LYS A 93 3.02 -17.48 13.72
C LYS A 93 2.23 -18.54 12.94
N ALA A 94 0.95 -18.30 12.70
CA ALA A 94 0.11 -19.17 11.87
C ALA A 94 0.68 -19.26 10.45
N LEU A 95 0.99 -18.13 9.82
CA LEU A 95 1.54 -18.05 8.47
C LEU A 95 2.92 -18.73 8.38
N ASP A 96 3.82 -18.46 9.32
CA ASP A 96 5.17 -19.04 9.34
C ASP A 96 5.16 -20.56 9.56
N GLY A 97 4.22 -21.05 10.35
CA GLY A 97 4.04 -22.47 10.64
C GLY A 97 3.06 -23.21 9.70
N ASP A 98 2.48 -22.51 8.72
CA ASP A 98 1.33 -22.96 7.93
C ASP A 98 0.23 -23.64 8.76
N ASN A 99 -0.11 -23.05 9.91
CA ASN A 99 -0.95 -23.67 10.94
C ASN A 99 -2.16 -22.79 11.29
N ILE A 100 -3.23 -22.93 10.51
CA ILE A 100 -4.52 -22.25 10.74
C ILE A 100 -5.11 -22.52 12.13
N ALA A 101 -4.80 -23.65 12.77
CA ALA A 101 -5.36 -23.96 14.09
C ALA A 101 -4.92 -22.95 15.17
N LEU A 102 -3.82 -22.22 14.95
CA LEU A 102 -3.41 -21.13 15.82
C LEU A 102 -4.45 -20.00 15.86
N CYS A 103 -5.19 -19.73 14.78
CA CYS A 103 -6.23 -18.70 14.77
C CYS A 103 -7.42 -18.99 15.71
N LYS A 104 -7.60 -20.24 16.16
CA LYS A 104 -8.66 -20.60 17.12
C LYS A 104 -8.47 -19.98 18.50
N THR A 105 -7.28 -19.48 18.80
CA THR A 105 -6.99 -18.78 20.06
C THR A 105 -6.96 -17.26 19.90
N ALA A 106 -7.28 -16.73 18.72
CA ALA A 106 -7.36 -15.29 18.48
C ALA A 106 -8.56 -14.68 19.20
N PHE A 107 -8.46 -13.40 19.57
CA PHE A 107 -9.58 -12.62 20.07
C PHE A 107 -10.68 -12.53 19.00
N ASN A 108 -10.31 -12.29 17.75
CA ASN A 108 -11.22 -12.36 16.61
C ASN A 108 -10.85 -13.49 15.64
N ILE A 109 -11.40 -14.68 15.90
CA ILE A 109 -11.16 -15.91 15.11
C ILE A 109 -11.43 -15.67 13.62
N THR A 110 -12.59 -15.10 13.28
CA THR A 110 -12.99 -14.88 11.87
C THR A 110 -12.02 -13.96 11.13
N VAL A 111 -11.54 -12.90 11.80
CA VAL A 111 -10.54 -11.99 11.21
C VAL A 111 -9.20 -12.68 11.03
N CYS A 112 -8.71 -13.43 12.03
CA CYS A 112 -7.46 -14.18 11.92
C CYS A 112 -7.52 -15.21 10.78
N GLU A 113 -8.58 -16.02 10.70
CA GLU A 113 -8.72 -17.02 9.64
C GLU A 113 -8.82 -16.37 8.25
N THR A 114 -9.57 -15.28 8.13
CA THR A 114 -9.68 -14.53 6.87
C THR A 114 -8.33 -14.01 6.42
N LEU A 115 -7.60 -13.34 7.31
CA LEU A 115 -6.28 -12.79 6.99
C LEU A 115 -5.25 -13.88 6.71
N PHE A 116 -5.32 -15.03 7.41
CA PHE A 116 -4.46 -16.17 7.14
C PHE A 116 -4.61 -16.66 5.71
N TYR A 117 -5.84 -16.93 5.25
CA TYR A 117 -6.06 -17.40 3.89
C TYR A 117 -5.79 -16.31 2.85
N PHE A 118 -6.08 -15.04 3.18
CA PHE A 118 -5.74 -13.91 2.33
C PHE A 118 -4.22 -13.84 2.07
N GLU A 119 -3.43 -13.76 3.14
CA GLU A 119 -1.96 -13.72 3.08
C GLU A 119 -1.37 -14.98 2.46
N LYS A 120 -1.90 -16.16 2.79
CA LYS A 120 -1.43 -17.41 2.20
C LYS A 120 -1.66 -17.42 0.69
N GLY A 121 -2.88 -17.10 0.24
CA GLY A 121 -3.23 -17.09 -1.19
C GLY A 121 -2.40 -16.09 -2.00
N THR A 122 -2.14 -14.90 -1.46
CA THR A 122 -1.30 -13.90 -2.12
C THR A 122 0.17 -14.32 -2.18
N ARG A 123 0.72 -14.86 -1.08
CA ARG A 123 2.13 -15.34 -1.02
C ARG A 123 2.37 -16.55 -1.93
N THR A 124 1.45 -17.52 -1.93
CA THR A 124 1.56 -18.71 -2.78
C THR A 124 1.13 -18.44 -4.22
N ARG A 125 0.51 -17.29 -4.49
CA ARG A 125 -0.07 -16.93 -5.81
C ARG A 125 -1.11 -17.94 -6.27
N ASP A 126 -1.84 -18.48 -5.32
CA ASP A 126 -2.85 -19.51 -5.55
C ASP A 126 -4.23 -18.99 -5.13
N PRO A 127 -5.06 -18.54 -6.09
CA PRO A 127 -6.40 -18.05 -5.81
C PRO A 127 -7.31 -19.10 -5.18
N ASP A 128 -7.03 -20.40 -5.33
CA ASP A 128 -7.88 -21.45 -4.76
C ASP A 128 -7.78 -21.47 -3.22
N VAL A 129 -6.67 -20.99 -2.65
CA VAL A 129 -6.51 -20.82 -1.20
C VAL A 129 -7.59 -19.88 -0.64
N CYS A 130 -7.96 -18.84 -1.41
CA CYS A 130 -8.95 -17.84 -1.02
C CYS A 130 -10.36 -18.43 -0.83
N ASN A 131 -10.67 -19.60 -1.43
CA ASN A 131 -11.99 -20.23 -1.29
C ASN A 131 -12.33 -20.61 0.16
N ASN A 132 -11.34 -20.65 1.05
CA ASN A 132 -11.54 -20.90 2.48
C ASN A 132 -12.02 -19.66 3.26
N ILE A 133 -11.98 -18.47 2.67
CA ILE A 133 -12.49 -17.23 3.28
C ILE A 133 -14.02 -17.26 3.29
N GLN A 134 -14.62 -17.01 4.46
CA GLN A 134 -16.07 -17.09 4.63
C GLN A 134 -16.81 -15.86 4.10
N VAL A 135 -16.23 -14.66 4.26
CA VAL A 135 -16.82 -13.40 3.81
C VAL A 135 -16.57 -13.23 2.31
N GLU A 136 -17.63 -13.21 1.51
CA GLU A 136 -17.52 -13.23 0.04
C GLU A 136 -16.76 -12.03 -0.52
N GLU A 137 -16.96 -10.83 0.05
CA GLU A 137 -16.22 -9.62 -0.33
C GLU A 137 -14.70 -9.80 -0.16
N HIS A 138 -14.26 -10.30 1.01
CA HIS A 138 -12.84 -10.56 1.27
C HIS A 138 -12.29 -11.70 0.41
N LYS A 139 -13.12 -12.70 0.09
CA LYS A 139 -12.75 -13.79 -0.83
C LYS A 139 -12.46 -13.26 -2.23
N ILE A 140 -13.34 -12.41 -2.76
CA ILE A 140 -13.17 -11.77 -4.07
C ILE A 140 -11.87 -10.96 -4.09
N LEU A 141 -11.66 -10.11 -3.08
CA LEU A 141 -10.43 -9.33 -2.95
C LEU A 141 -9.17 -10.21 -2.89
N CYS A 142 -9.20 -11.32 -2.15
CA CYS A 142 -8.08 -12.27 -2.09
C CYS A 142 -7.79 -12.89 -3.47
N ILE A 143 -8.82 -13.35 -4.18
CA ILE A 143 -8.69 -13.98 -5.50
C ILE A 143 -8.08 -12.99 -6.49
N ASP A 144 -8.57 -11.77 -6.48
CA ASP A 144 -8.11 -10.69 -7.33
C ASP A 144 -6.64 -10.35 -7.05
N GLN A 145 -6.28 -10.20 -5.77
CA GLN A 145 -4.90 -9.92 -5.37
C GLN A 145 -3.93 -11.08 -5.69
N ALA A 146 -4.34 -12.32 -5.44
CA ALA A 146 -3.54 -13.50 -5.78
C ALA A 146 -3.32 -13.62 -7.30
N SER A 147 -4.34 -13.29 -8.11
CA SER A 147 -4.27 -13.29 -9.57
C SER A 147 -3.30 -12.22 -10.10
N VAL A 148 -3.31 -11.04 -9.50
CA VAL A 148 -2.33 -9.97 -9.81
C VAL A 148 -0.91 -10.44 -9.53
N TYR A 149 -0.64 -10.97 -8.33
CA TYR A 149 0.68 -11.48 -7.99
C TYR A 149 1.11 -12.64 -8.89
N ASN A 150 0.20 -13.54 -9.24
CA ASN A 150 0.51 -14.60 -10.20
C ASN A 150 0.97 -14.03 -11.55
N ALA A 151 0.27 -13.02 -12.08
CA ALA A 151 0.62 -12.45 -13.38
C ALA A 151 1.84 -11.52 -13.36
N ILE A 152 2.18 -10.91 -12.22
CA ILE A 152 3.43 -10.16 -12.07
C ILE A 152 4.65 -11.09 -12.14
N PHE A 153 4.53 -12.27 -11.52
CA PHE A 153 5.67 -13.18 -11.31
C PHE A 153 5.69 -14.40 -12.24
N SER A 154 4.64 -14.64 -13.01
CA SER A 154 4.65 -15.52 -14.17
C SER A 154 4.76 -14.61 -15.39
N ASP A 155 5.62 -14.90 -16.37
CA ASP A 155 5.80 -14.07 -17.59
C ASP A 155 4.54 -13.95 -18.49
N GLN A 156 3.36 -14.26 -17.95
CA GLN A 156 2.06 -14.20 -18.57
C GLN A 156 1.59 -12.75 -18.69
N GLU A 157 0.91 -12.47 -19.78
CA GLU A 157 0.22 -11.20 -19.98
C GLU A 157 -0.99 -11.15 -19.02
N PHE A 158 -0.96 -10.23 -18.06
CA PHE A 158 -2.09 -9.96 -17.18
C PHE A 158 -3.21 -9.28 -17.98
N LYS A 159 -4.46 -9.64 -17.69
CA LYS A 159 -5.64 -9.06 -18.31
C LYS A 159 -6.59 -8.58 -17.23
N CYS A 160 -6.97 -7.30 -17.27
CA CYS A 160 -7.88 -6.72 -16.28
C CYS A 160 -9.24 -7.44 -16.23
N GLU A 161 -9.66 -8.10 -17.30
CA GLU A 161 -10.90 -8.89 -17.34
C GLU A 161 -10.91 -10.08 -16.38
N ASN A 162 -9.75 -10.46 -15.83
CA ASN A 162 -9.64 -11.55 -14.86
C ASN A 162 -10.07 -11.14 -13.45
N PHE A 163 -10.20 -9.84 -13.17
CA PHE A 163 -10.70 -9.36 -11.89
C PHE A 163 -12.20 -9.65 -11.72
N LYS A 164 -12.56 -10.16 -10.54
CA LYS A 164 -13.94 -10.46 -10.17
C LYS A 164 -14.64 -9.26 -9.56
N ASP A 165 -13.92 -8.44 -8.78
CA ASP A 165 -14.43 -7.18 -8.27
C ASP A 165 -14.50 -6.14 -9.40
N GLU A 166 -15.68 -5.58 -9.63
CA GLU A 166 -15.90 -4.64 -10.74
C GLU A 166 -15.19 -3.30 -10.51
N GLU A 167 -15.03 -2.85 -9.26
CA GLU A 167 -14.28 -1.62 -8.94
C GLU A 167 -12.78 -1.80 -9.21
N THR A 168 -12.22 -2.94 -8.79
CA THR A 168 -10.83 -3.33 -9.03
C THR A 168 -10.55 -3.50 -10.53
N LYS A 169 -11.46 -4.16 -11.24
CA LYS A 169 -11.42 -4.30 -12.70
C LYS A 169 -11.41 -2.95 -13.41
N LEU A 170 -12.31 -2.05 -13.02
CA LEU A 170 -12.40 -0.71 -13.59
C LEU A 170 -11.14 0.12 -13.31
N THR A 171 -10.59 0.00 -12.10
CA THR A 171 -9.31 0.62 -11.71
C THR A 171 -8.16 0.09 -12.56
N CYS A 172 -8.10 -1.22 -12.80
CA CYS A 172 -7.10 -1.82 -13.68
C CYS A 172 -7.19 -1.31 -15.12
N LEU A 173 -8.40 -1.35 -15.70
CA LEU A 173 -8.63 -0.85 -17.07
C LEU A 173 -8.27 0.63 -17.19
N THR A 174 -8.59 1.43 -16.17
CA THR A 174 -8.21 2.85 -16.11
C THR A 174 -6.68 3.02 -16.12
N ASN A 175 -5.95 2.19 -15.39
CA ASN A 175 -4.49 2.21 -15.38
C ASN A 175 -3.88 1.77 -16.72
N GLU A 176 -4.48 0.79 -17.41
CA GLU A 176 -4.05 0.42 -18.77
C GLU A 176 -4.23 1.59 -19.76
N VAL A 177 -5.39 2.25 -19.72
CA VAL A 177 -5.67 3.43 -20.56
C VAL A 177 -4.72 4.58 -20.21
N PHE A 178 -4.47 4.83 -18.92
CA PHE A 178 -3.51 5.83 -18.46
C PHE A 178 -2.10 5.56 -18.97
N THR A 179 -1.66 4.30 -18.90
CA THR A 179 -0.36 3.86 -19.43
C THR A 179 -0.26 4.11 -20.92
N SER A 180 -1.30 3.70 -21.66
CA SER A 180 -1.42 3.94 -23.09
C SER A 180 -1.38 5.43 -23.44
N ALA A 181 -2.07 6.28 -22.66
CA ALA A 181 -2.03 7.74 -22.82
C ALA A 181 -0.61 8.30 -22.64
N ARG A 182 0.14 7.81 -21.65
CA ARG A 182 1.54 8.21 -21.40
C ARG A 182 2.47 7.77 -22.53
N GLU A 183 2.35 6.52 -22.99
CA GLU A 183 3.18 5.96 -24.06
C GLU A 183 2.94 6.68 -25.39
N GLN A 184 1.67 7.00 -25.68
CA GLN A 184 1.27 7.74 -26.88
C GLN A 184 1.46 9.26 -26.75
N ASN A 185 1.79 9.75 -25.56
CA ASN A 185 1.83 11.18 -25.23
C ASN A 185 0.53 11.90 -25.65
N ASN A 186 -0.62 11.26 -25.41
CA ASN A 186 -1.92 11.72 -25.88
C ASN A 186 -3.00 11.56 -24.80
N ALA A 187 -3.46 12.68 -24.23
CA ALA A 187 -4.50 12.70 -23.21
C ALA A 187 -5.87 12.22 -23.72
N THR A 188 -6.14 12.29 -25.04
CA THR A 188 -7.45 11.89 -25.58
C THR A 188 -7.67 10.38 -25.48
N VAL A 189 -6.62 9.59 -25.25
CA VAL A 189 -6.73 8.16 -24.94
C VAL A 189 -7.59 7.93 -23.70
N CYS A 190 -7.56 8.84 -22.71
CA CYS A 190 -8.40 8.76 -21.52
C CYS A 190 -9.91 8.80 -21.84
N GLU A 191 -10.33 9.35 -22.98
CA GLU A 191 -11.76 9.39 -23.39
C GLU A 191 -12.34 7.98 -23.66
N GLN A 192 -11.49 6.96 -23.75
CA GLN A 192 -11.91 5.56 -23.84
C GLN A 192 -12.55 5.04 -22.54
N ILE A 193 -12.29 5.70 -21.41
CA ILE A 193 -12.88 5.33 -20.12
C ILE A 193 -14.32 5.82 -20.07
N LYS A 194 -15.25 4.88 -19.91
CA LYS A 194 -16.69 5.17 -19.90
C LYS A 194 -17.11 6.04 -18.71
N GLU A 195 -16.64 5.69 -17.52
CA GLU A 195 -17.00 6.37 -16.27
C GLU A 195 -16.27 7.72 -16.12
N LEU A 196 -17.04 8.79 -15.91
CA LEU A 196 -16.53 10.16 -15.90
C LEU A 196 -15.44 10.36 -14.83
N THR A 197 -15.66 9.88 -13.61
CA THR A 197 -14.71 10.01 -12.50
C THR A 197 -13.34 9.43 -12.86
N TYR A 198 -13.31 8.21 -13.41
CA TYR A 198 -12.07 7.54 -13.80
C TYR A 198 -11.39 8.18 -15.01
N ARG A 199 -12.19 8.71 -15.96
CA ARG A 199 -11.68 9.49 -17.08
C ARG A 199 -10.94 10.74 -16.61
N GLU A 200 -11.52 11.49 -15.68
CA GLU A 200 -10.89 12.68 -15.13
C GLU A 200 -9.65 12.33 -14.30
N MET A 201 -9.68 11.23 -13.53
CA MET A 201 -8.49 10.70 -12.86
C MET A 201 -7.36 10.36 -13.85
N CYS A 202 -7.67 9.72 -14.98
CA CYS A 202 -6.69 9.41 -16.04
C CYS A 202 -6.05 10.69 -16.61
N LYS A 203 -6.87 11.71 -16.94
CA LYS A 203 -6.38 12.99 -17.44
C LYS A 203 -5.50 13.70 -16.42
N GLN A 204 -5.96 13.75 -15.17
CA GLN A 204 -5.23 14.38 -14.08
C GLN A 204 -3.86 13.72 -13.90
N GLY A 205 -3.81 12.39 -13.78
CA GLY A 205 -2.56 11.64 -13.70
C GLY A 205 -1.65 11.91 -14.89
N TYR A 206 -2.21 12.01 -16.11
CA TYR A 206 -1.43 12.22 -17.33
C TYR A 206 -0.77 13.60 -17.35
N TYR A 207 -1.53 14.65 -17.05
CA TYR A 207 -0.98 16.01 -17.04
C TYR A 207 -0.02 16.24 -15.87
N THR A 208 -0.27 15.64 -14.69
CA THR A 208 0.67 15.68 -13.57
C THR A 208 2.00 15.01 -13.94
N ASP A 209 1.97 13.79 -14.47
CA ASP A 209 3.17 13.08 -14.87
C ASP A 209 3.94 13.81 -15.99
N LYS A 210 3.22 14.43 -16.94
CA LYS A 210 3.82 15.26 -17.97
C LYS A 210 4.46 16.52 -17.39
N ALA A 211 3.78 17.23 -16.49
CA ALA A 211 4.32 18.38 -15.78
C ALA A 211 5.61 18.03 -15.03
N VAL A 212 5.63 16.93 -14.27
CA VAL A 212 6.80 16.48 -13.50
C VAL A 212 7.98 16.17 -14.42
N ARG A 213 7.76 15.35 -15.46
CA ARG A 213 8.83 14.91 -16.38
C ARG A 213 9.40 16.04 -17.23
N SER A 214 8.59 17.04 -17.57
CA SER A 214 9.01 18.21 -18.36
C SER A 214 9.43 19.41 -17.52
N ASN A 215 9.23 19.35 -16.19
CA ASN A 215 9.41 20.48 -15.29
C ASN A 215 8.62 21.73 -15.73
N ASP A 216 7.37 21.53 -16.16
CA ASP A 216 6.50 22.57 -16.69
C ASP A 216 5.08 22.47 -16.10
N LEU A 217 4.76 23.38 -15.18
CA LEU A 217 3.45 23.44 -14.53
C LEU A 217 2.31 23.85 -15.49
N SER A 218 2.62 24.40 -16.67
CA SER A 218 1.59 24.85 -17.62
C SER A 218 0.72 23.70 -18.12
N TYR A 219 1.19 22.46 -18.04
CA TYR A 219 0.39 21.27 -18.35
C TYR A 219 -0.84 21.13 -17.44
N CYS A 220 -0.79 21.59 -16.19
CA CYS A 220 -1.93 21.54 -15.28
C CYS A 220 -3.07 22.46 -15.69
N ASN A 221 -2.84 23.46 -16.55
CA ASN A 221 -3.89 24.36 -17.06
C ASN A 221 -4.86 23.67 -18.03
N ASN A 222 -4.56 22.44 -18.46
CA ASN A 222 -5.44 21.64 -19.32
C ASN A 222 -6.54 20.89 -18.53
N LEU A 223 -6.62 21.10 -17.22
CA LEU A 223 -7.59 20.47 -16.33
C LEU A 223 -8.62 21.50 -15.84
N GLU A 224 -9.83 21.04 -15.55
CA GLU A 224 -10.87 21.86 -14.93
C GLU A 224 -10.49 22.30 -13.51
N THR A 225 -9.78 21.44 -12.78
CA THR A 225 -9.28 21.68 -11.41
C THR A 225 -7.75 21.58 -11.34
N PRO A 226 -7.00 22.62 -11.79
CA PRO A 226 -5.54 22.57 -11.87
C PRO A 226 -4.83 22.27 -10.55
N GLN A 227 -5.42 22.64 -9.40
CA GLN A 227 -4.77 22.54 -8.10
C GLN A 227 -4.34 21.12 -7.75
N VAL A 228 -5.16 20.10 -8.07
CA VAL A 228 -4.80 18.71 -7.75
C VAL A 228 -3.61 18.23 -8.59
N CYS A 229 -3.46 18.76 -9.81
CA CYS A 229 -2.29 18.51 -10.64
C CYS A 229 -1.04 19.24 -10.13
N ILE A 230 -1.18 20.48 -9.65
CA ILE A 230 -0.10 21.28 -9.07
C ILE A 230 0.43 20.61 -7.79
N ASP A 231 -0.47 20.17 -6.91
CA ASP A 231 -0.10 19.45 -5.68
C ASP A 231 0.62 18.14 -6.02
N GLY A 232 0.10 17.37 -6.98
CA GLY A 232 0.74 16.17 -7.49
C GLY A 232 2.11 16.41 -8.15
N TYR A 233 2.29 17.56 -8.82
CA TYR A 233 3.56 17.96 -9.40
C TYR A 233 4.62 18.15 -8.33
N TYR A 234 4.33 18.94 -7.29
CA TYR A 234 5.27 19.19 -6.21
C TYR A 234 5.57 17.92 -5.41
N PHE A 235 4.56 17.08 -5.17
CA PHE A 235 4.76 15.77 -4.55
C PHE A 235 5.72 14.90 -5.37
N GLY A 236 5.47 14.74 -6.68
CA GLY A 236 6.32 13.93 -7.56
C GLY A 236 7.75 14.48 -7.68
N LYS A 237 7.92 15.80 -7.76
CA LYS A 237 9.24 16.46 -7.78
C LYS A 237 9.99 16.28 -6.45
N ALA A 238 9.30 16.40 -5.32
CA ALA A 238 9.87 16.19 -4.00
C ALA A 238 10.46 14.78 -3.86
N GLN A 239 9.74 13.76 -4.37
CA GLN A 239 10.23 12.39 -4.39
C GLN A 239 11.43 12.19 -5.32
N LEU A 240 11.37 12.71 -6.55
CA LEU A 240 12.45 12.56 -7.53
C LEU A 240 13.75 13.25 -7.10
N GLU A 241 13.64 14.40 -6.44
CA GLU A 241 14.78 15.21 -6.00
C GLU A 241 15.19 14.95 -4.55
N ASN A 242 14.46 14.10 -3.83
CA ASN A 242 14.60 13.89 -2.38
C ASN A 242 14.63 15.22 -1.59
N ASN A 243 13.69 16.12 -1.90
CA ASN A 243 13.69 17.51 -1.42
C ASN A 243 12.38 17.87 -0.70
N LEU A 244 12.41 17.80 0.64
CA LEU A 244 11.27 18.10 1.50
C LEU A 244 10.72 19.52 1.38
N ASN A 245 11.54 20.50 0.99
CA ASN A 245 11.08 21.88 0.85
C ASN A 245 10.03 22.03 -0.27
N LEU A 246 9.99 21.09 -1.23
CA LEU A 246 8.98 21.10 -2.27
C LEU A 246 7.58 20.78 -1.73
N CYS A 247 7.47 20.02 -0.65
CA CYS A 247 6.19 19.72 0.02
C CYS A 247 5.51 21.00 0.56
N GLU A 248 6.26 22.09 0.81
CA GLU A 248 5.69 23.35 1.28
C GLU A 248 4.73 23.99 0.27
N ASN A 249 4.92 23.69 -1.02
CA ASN A 249 4.12 24.25 -2.12
C ASN A 249 2.81 23.48 -2.38
N ILE A 250 2.54 22.41 -1.63
CA ILE A 250 1.31 21.64 -1.73
C ILE A 250 0.20 22.34 -0.94
N ALA A 251 -0.93 22.64 -1.58
CA ALA A 251 -2.03 23.36 -0.96
C ALA A 251 -2.91 22.45 -0.08
N ASP A 252 -3.19 21.23 -0.53
CA ASP A 252 -3.94 20.25 0.26
C ASP A 252 -3.12 19.72 1.45
N ASN A 253 -3.63 19.92 2.67
CA ASN A 253 -2.93 19.54 3.90
C ASN A 253 -2.72 18.03 4.00
N LEU A 254 -3.65 17.20 3.52
CA LEU A 254 -3.52 15.75 3.56
C LEU A 254 -2.37 15.29 2.65
N THR A 255 -2.36 15.76 1.40
CA THR A 255 -1.31 15.48 0.41
C THR A 255 0.05 16.01 0.88
N LYS A 256 0.06 17.20 1.50
CA LYS A 256 1.27 17.79 2.10
C LYS A 256 1.84 16.93 3.22
N ASN A 257 1.00 16.47 4.15
CA ASN A 257 1.43 15.58 5.24
C ASN A 257 1.96 14.25 4.69
N ASN A 258 1.29 13.68 3.68
CA ASN A 258 1.74 12.47 3.00
C ASN A 258 3.09 12.65 2.30
N CYS A 259 3.38 13.86 1.78
CA CYS A 259 4.66 14.20 1.16
C CYS A 259 5.81 14.07 2.17
N TYR A 260 5.69 14.68 3.36
CA TYR A 260 6.70 14.55 4.42
C TYR A 260 6.89 13.10 4.89
N GLY A 261 5.80 12.34 5.01
CA GLY A 261 5.85 10.96 5.49
C GLY A 261 6.54 9.98 4.54
N ARG A 262 6.64 10.29 3.24
CA ARG A 262 7.26 9.39 2.24
C ARG A 262 8.69 9.73 1.84
N ILE A 263 9.19 10.90 2.23
CA ILE A 263 10.54 11.37 1.92
C ILE A 263 11.35 11.32 3.22
N VAL A 264 11.62 10.10 3.68
CA VAL A 264 12.37 9.78 4.91
C VAL A 264 13.51 8.84 4.59
#